data_AF-A0A972WR81-F1
#
_entry.id   AF-A0A972WR81-F1
#
_cell.length_a   1.000
_cell.length_b   1.000
_cell.length_c   1.000
_cell.angle_alpha   90.00
_cell.angle_beta   90.00
_cell.angle_gamma   90.00
#
_symmetry.space_group_name_H-M   'P 1'
#
loop_
_entity.id
_entity.type
_entity.pdbx_description
1 polymer ?
#
loop_
_entity_poly.entity_id
_entity_poly.type
_entity_poly.pdbx_seq_one_letter_code
_entity_poly.pdbx_strand_id
1 'polypeptide(L)'
;MTISDDDKTSDPPVRLEGSVKTVKRSDRGIELVLRIRNPGDRALHCISDLRGLLYDPATRRLTVRLTDEGRILLPSAVARLPRFAVIDPHSDAEIAVRLPAKIVKLADTPSPAGDVSMEEHSILDASEIEVDIAWADTPFYQDSRDVDDPRFPAVRWQQDALHLSRPMRSRKR
;
A
#
# COMPACT_ATOMS: atom_id res chain seq x y z
N MET A 1 11.87 18.27 -51.22
CA MET A 1 11.67 19.09 -50.02
C MET A 1 11.14 18.14 -48.96
N THR A 2 12.06 17.61 -48.16
CA THR A 2 11.79 16.54 -47.19
C THR A 2 11.47 17.21 -45.86
N ILE A 3 10.25 17.02 -45.36
CA ILE A 3 9.88 17.41 -44.00
C ILE A 3 10.12 16.17 -43.16
N SER A 4 11.13 16.24 -42.29
CA SER A 4 11.44 15.22 -41.31
C SER A 4 10.32 15.14 -40.29
N ASP A 5 9.75 13.95 -40.11
CA ASP A 5 8.96 13.59 -38.95
C ASP A 5 9.90 13.52 -37.74
N ASP A 6 9.82 14.54 -36.87
CA ASP A 6 10.36 14.48 -35.52
C ASP A 6 9.53 13.47 -34.73
N ASP A 7 10.02 12.24 -34.69
CA ASP A 7 9.60 11.19 -33.76
C ASP A 7 9.94 11.64 -32.34
N LYS A 8 9.00 12.35 -31.70
CA LYS A 8 9.06 12.67 -30.28
C LYS A 8 9.07 11.35 -29.52
N THR A 9 10.28 10.91 -29.17
CA THR A 9 10.51 9.83 -28.22
C THR A 9 9.84 10.26 -26.92
N SER A 10 8.62 9.78 -26.69
CA SER A 10 7.93 9.97 -25.41
C SER A 10 8.81 9.28 -24.37
N ASP A 11 9.44 10.06 -23.50
CA ASP A 11 10.09 9.49 -22.33
C ASP A 11 9.09 8.54 -21.65
N PRO A 12 9.54 7.33 -21.26
CA PRO A 12 8.66 6.41 -20.55
C PRO A 12 8.12 7.11 -19.31
N PRO A 13 6.84 6.89 -18.95
CA PRO A 13 6.28 7.50 -17.75
C PRO A 13 7.17 7.13 -16.56
N VAL A 14 7.62 8.14 -15.80
CA VAL A 14 8.43 7.95 -14.59
C VAL A 14 7.67 7.02 -13.67
N ARG A 15 8.32 5.95 -13.20
CA ARG A 15 7.76 5.01 -12.22
C ARG A 15 8.63 4.98 -10.98
N LEU A 16 8.00 4.89 -9.82
CA LEU A 16 8.71 4.53 -8.60
C LEU A 16 9.29 3.13 -8.73
N GLU A 17 10.50 2.96 -8.21
CA GLU A 17 11.11 1.67 -7.98
C GLU A 17 11.15 1.39 -6.48
N GLY A 18 11.23 0.14 -6.09
CA GLY A 18 11.42 -0.16 -4.68
C GLY A 18 11.69 -1.60 -4.36
N SER A 19 11.89 -1.84 -3.07
CA SER A 19 12.09 -3.17 -2.53
C SER A 19 11.69 -3.21 -1.05
N VAL A 20 11.31 -4.39 -0.59
CA VAL A 20 11.17 -4.65 0.85
C VAL A 20 12.56 -4.79 1.45
N LYS A 21 13.07 -3.76 2.12
CA LYS A 21 14.40 -3.74 2.75
C LYS A 21 14.45 -4.69 3.94
N THR A 22 13.50 -4.57 4.88
CA THR A 22 13.50 -5.33 6.13
C THR A 22 12.11 -5.84 6.47
N VAL A 23 12.04 -7.07 6.98
CA VAL A 23 10.85 -7.66 7.62
C VAL A 23 11.30 -8.28 8.95
N LYS A 24 10.96 -7.64 10.06
CA LYS A 24 11.24 -8.16 11.41
C LYS A 24 9.94 -8.64 12.03
N ARG A 25 9.90 -9.91 12.44
CA ARG A 25 8.76 -10.48 13.18
C ARG A 25 9.04 -10.44 14.68
N SER A 26 8.01 -10.14 15.45
CA SER A 26 7.99 -10.22 16.91
C SER A 26 6.64 -10.78 17.36
N ASP A 27 6.51 -11.05 18.66
CA ASP A 27 5.23 -11.33 19.32
C ASP A 27 4.23 -10.18 19.19
N ARG A 28 4.73 -8.93 19.07
CA ARG A 28 3.90 -7.73 18.92
C ARG A 28 3.43 -7.47 17.49
N GLY A 29 4.02 -8.14 16.50
CA GLY A 29 3.69 -7.94 15.10
C GLY A 29 4.90 -7.89 14.18
N ILE A 30 4.74 -7.22 13.04
CA ILE A 30 5.76 -7.13 11.98
C ILE A 30 6.20 -5.68 11.84
N GLU A 31 7.51 -5.45 11.89
CA GLU A 31 8.12 -4.20 11.45
C GLU A 31 8.62 -4.37 10.01
N LEU A 32 8.02 -3.62 9.10
CA LEU A 32 8.29 -3.60 7.67
C LEU A 32 9.01 -2.31 7.31
N VAL A 33 10.15 -2.41 6.63
CA VAL A 33 10.84 -1.25 6.06
C VAL A 33 10.92 -1.42 4.55
N LEU A 34 10.36 -0.45 3.83
CA LEU A 34 10.34 -0.35 2.38
C LEU A 34 11.42 0.65 1.98
N ARG A 35 12.24 0.32 0.97
CA ARG A 35 13.12 1.28 0.31
C ARG A 35 12.51 1.61 -1.04
N ILE A 36 12.31 2.89 -1.30
CA ILE A 36 11.69 3.39 -2.52
C ILE A 36 12.68 4.34 -3.17
N ARG A 37 12.81 4.25 -4.50
CA ARG A 37 13.68 5.07 -5.33
C ARG A 37 12.84 5.83 -6.34
N ASN A 38 13.14 7.11 -6.50
CA ASN A 38 12.63 7.93 -7.59
C ASN A 38 13.74 8.09 -8.65
N PRO A 39 13.67 7.40 -9.80
CA PRO A 39 14.65 7.55 -10.87
C PRO A 39 14.37 8.76 -11.78
N GLY A 40 13.26 9.48 -11.58
CA GLY A 40 12.85 10.59 -12.44
C GLY A 40 13.33 11.96 -11.97
N ASP A 41 13.00 12.97 -12.78
CA ASP A 41 13.44 14.37 -12.60
C ASP A 41 12.46 15.23 -11.79
N ARG A 42 11.33 14.66 -11.38
CA ARG A 42 10.31 15.35 -10.57
C ARG A 42 10.14 14.66 -9.23
N ALA A 43 9.85 15.44 -8.19
CA ALA A 43 9.51 14.87 -6.90
C ALA A 43 8.25 14.01 -7.03
N LEU A 44 8.27 12.84 -6.38
CA LEU A 44 7.12 11.95 -6.31
C LEU A 44 6.61 11.87 -4.88
N HIS A 45 5.30 11.77 -4.74
CA HIS A 45 4.59 11.72 -3.48
C HIS A 45 3.94 10.36 -3.35
N CYS A 46 4.18 9.63 -2.26
CA CYS A 46 3.60 8.32 -2.03
C CYS A 46 2.90 8.26 -0.67
N ILE A 47 1.80 7.50 -0.57
CA ILE A 47 1.16 7.27 0.73
C ILE A 47 2.13 6.47 1.61
N SER A 48 2.40 6.97 2.82
CA SER A 48 3.32 6.35 3.78
C SER A 48 2.63 5.59 4.91
N ASP A 49 1.31 5.73 5.01
CA ASP A 49 0.51 5.14 6.08
C ASP A 49 -0.14 3.83 5.64
N LEU A 50 -0.28 2.90 6.59
CA LEU A 50 -1.07 1.68 6.38
C LEU A 50 -2.54 2.05 6.16
N ARG A 51 -3.07 1.72 4.98
CA ARG A 51 -4.46 1.95 4.58
C ARG A 51 -5.30 0.68 4.59
N GLY A 52 -4.67 -0.46 4.36
CA GLY A 52 -5.33 -1.76 4.40
C GLY A 52 -4.35 -2.90 4.71
N LEU A 53 -4.88 -3.96 5.29
CA LEU A 53 -4.13 -5.17 5.61
C LEU A 53 -5.01 -6.38 5.31
N LEU A 54 -4.57 -7.23 4.38
CA LEU A 54 -5.28 -8.44 4.00
C LEU A 54 -4.37 -9.64 4.20
N TYR A 55 -4.88 -10.69 4.83
CA TYR A 55 -4.17 -11.95 4.96
C TYR A 55 -5.02 -13.09 4.42
N ASP A 56 -4.48 -13.86 3.49
CA ASP A 56 -5.07 -15.10 3.00
C ASP A 56 -4.43 -16.28 3.75
N PRO A 57 -5.17 -17.00 4.62
CA PRO A 57 -4.65 -18.13 5.37
C PRO A 57 -4.35 -19.36 4.49
N ALA A 58 -5.00 -19.51 3.33
CA ALA A 58 -4.80 -20.65 2.44
C ALA A 58 -3.45 -20.53 1.70
N THR A 59 -3.16 -19.35 1.15
CA THR A 59 -1.88 -19.08 0.46
C THR A 59 -0.79 -18.57 1.40
N ARG A 60 -1.14 -18.22 2.65
CA ARG A 60 -0.26 -17.57 3.64
C ARG A 60 0.36 -16.29 3.09
N ARG A 61 -0.42 -15.52 2.35
CA ARG A 61 -0.01 -14.27 1.72
C ARG A 61 -0.56 -13.08 2.51
N LEU A 62 0.33 -12.16 2.87
CA LEU A 62 -0.02 -10.92 3.55
C LEU A 62 0.11 -9.75 2.58
N THR A 63 -1.00 -9.09 2.25
CA THR A 63 -1.01 -7.88 1.43
C THR A 63 -1.12 -6.64 2.32
N VAL A 64 -0.14 -5.77 2.22
CA VAL A 64 -0.03 -4.49 2.92
C VAL A 64 -0.35 -3.38 1.94
N ARG A 65 -1.42 -2.63 2.18
CA ARG A 65 -1.84 -1.54 1.29
C ARG A 65 -1.51 -0.19 1.88
N LEU A 66 -0.67 0.55 1.16
CA LEU A 66 -0.43 1.98 1.31
C LEU A 66 -1.15 2.69 0.15
N THR A 67 -2.43 2.35 -0.04
CA THR A 67 -3.32 2.91 -1.07
C THR A 67 -4.76 2.92 -0.54
N ASP A 68 -5.56 3.91 -0.95
CA ASP A 68 -7.01 3.92 -0.71
C ASP A 68 -7.79 3.13 -1.76
N GLU A 69 -7.13 2.65 -2.82
CA GLU A 69 -7.75 1.84 -3.86
C GLU A 69 -8.23 0.47 -3.32
N GLY A 70 -9.46 0.11 -3.68
CA GLY A 70 -10.08 -1.15 -3.28
C GLY A 70 -10.25 -1.32 -1.76
N ARG A 71 -10.20 -0.23 -0.99
CA ARG A 71 -10.39 -0.24 0.46
C ARG A 71 -11.89 -0.35 0.77
N ILE A 72 -12.25 -1.27 1.67
CA ILE A 72 -13.61 -1.39 2.20
C ILE A 72 -13.63 -0.72 3.58
N LEU A 73 -14.40 0.36 3.73
CA LEU A 73 -14.57 1.03 5.00
C LEU A 73 -15.86 0.57 5.68
N LEU A 74 -15.75 0.22 6.96
CA LEU A 74 -16.94 0.01 7.78
C LEU A 74 -17.68 1.35 7.93
N PRO A 75 -19.02 1.37 7.94
CA PRO A 75 -19.82 2.60 7.97
C PRO A 75 -19.49 3.58 9.11
N SER A 76 -18.86 3.11 10.18
CA SER A 76 -18.46 3.89 11.36
C SER A 76 -16.99 4.32 11.39
N ALA A 77 -16.18 3.94 10.39
CA ALA A 77 -14.76 4.28 10.37
C ALA A 77 -14.56 5.75 9.98
N VAL A 78 -13.91 6.53 10.86
CA VAL A 78 -13.53 7.91 10.57
C VAL A 78 -12.51 7.91 9.44
N ALA A 79 -12.84 8.62 8.36
CA ALA A 79 -11.93 8.84 7.25
C ALA A 79 -10.78 9.74 7.71
N ARG A 80 -9.61 9.14 7.91
CA ARG A 80 -8.38 9.88 8.22
C ARG A 80 -7.58 10.11 6.94
N LEU A 81 -7.16 11.36 6.72
CA LEU A 81 -6.22 11.69 5.65
C LEU A 81 -4.94 10.84 5.77
N PRO A 82 -4.48 10.24 4.67
CA PRO A 82 -3.19 9.55 4.67
C PRO A 82 -2.05 10.55 4.87
N ARG A 83 -0.97 10.10 5.50
CA ARG A 83 0.32 10.79 5.39
C ARG A 83 1.01 10.40 4.09
N PHE A 84 1.80 11.33 3.58
CA PHE A 84 2.57 11.17 2.37
C PHE A 84 4.06 11.34 2.68
N ALA A 85 4.88 10.53 2.04
CA ALA A 85 6.31 10.75 1.92
C ALA A 85 6.60 11.43 0.57
N VAL A 86 7.57 12.35 0.57
CA VAL A 86 8.08 12.98 -0.64
C VAL A 86 9.43 12.34 -0.97
N ILE A 87 9.62 11.97 -2.23
CA ILE A 87 10.86 11.38 -2.73
C ILE A 87 11.38 12.32 -3.80
N ASP A 88 12.42 13.05 -3.45
CA ASP A 88 13.08 13.98 -4.37
C ASP A 88 13.59 13.27 -5.62
N PRO A 89 13.78 14.00 -6.74
CA PRO A 89 14.41 13.46 -7.94
C PRO A 89 15.71 12.71 -7.63
N HIS A 90 15.92 11.58 -8.30
CA HIS A 90 17.13 10.76 -8.20
C HIS A 90 17.50 10.29 -6.78
N SER A 91 16.54 10.31 -5.85
CA SER A 91 16.76 10.05 -4.43
C SER A 91 16.06 8.78 -3.95
N ASP A 92 16.48 8.30 -2.78
CA ASP A 92 15.89 7.17 -2.07
C ASP A 92 15.16 7.65 -0.81
N ALA A 93 14.08 6.96 -0.45
CA ALA A 93 13.38 7.13 0.81
C ALA A 93 13.08 5.77 1.48
N GLU A 94 12.94 5.79 2.81
CA GLU A 94 12.52 4.62 3.58
C GLU A 94 11.18 4.87 4.26
N ILE A 95 10.25 3.92 4.07
CA ILE A 95 8.96 3.92 4.74
C ILE A 95 8.92 2.77 5.74
N ALA A 96 8.73 3.10 7.01
CA ALA A 96 8.59 2.14 8.09
C ALA A 96 7.12 1.95 8.46
N VAL A 97 6.63 0.72 8.37
CA VAL A 97 5.26 0.34 8.69
C VAL A 97 5.26 -0.69 9.80
N ARG A 98 4.42 -0.48 10.82
CA ARG A 98 4.18 -1.46 11.88
C ARG A 98 2.84 -2.14 11.65
N LEU A 99 2.87 -3.46 11.55
CA LEU A 99 1.69 -4.30 11.37
C LEU A 99 1.39 -5.03 12.69
N PRO A 100 0.11 -5.20 13.06
CA PRO A 100 -0.27 -5.97 14.25
C PRO A 100 0.13 -7.44 14.12
N ALA A 101 0.17 -8.20 15.21
CA ALA A 101 0.42 -9.65 15.13
C ALA A 101 -0.75 -10.44 14.53
N LYS A 102 -1.97 -9.90 14.64
CA LYS A 102 -3.21 -10.57 14.27
C LYS A 102 -4.16 -9.61 13.58
N ILE A 103 -5.04 -10.16 12.75
CA ILE A 103 -6.17 -9.45 12.17
C ILE A 103 -7.47 -10.16 12.55
N VAL A 104 -8.53 -9.39 12.71
CA VAL A 104 -9.88 -9.90 12.92
C VAL A 104 -10.67 -9.70 11.63
N LYS A 105 -11.30 -10.76 11.15
CA LYS A 105 -12.13 -10.76 9.94
C LYS A 105 -13.49 -11.35 10.25
N LEU A 106 -14.48 -10.99 9.45
CA LEU A 106 -15.75 -11.73 9.43
C LEU A 106 -15.48 -13.16 8.94
N ALA A 107 -16.06 -14.15 9.60
CA ALA A 107 -15.99 -15.53 9.16
C ALA A 107 -16.75 -15.67 7.83
N ASP A 108 -16.15 -16.38 6.87
CA ASP A 108 -16.81 -16.65 5.58
C ASP A 108 -18.03 -17.57 5.75
N THR A 109 -18.01 -18.44 6.78
CA THR A 109 -19.12 -19.32 7.13
C THR A 109 -19.46 -19.14 8.61
N PRO A 110 -20.54 -18.44 8.95
CA PRO A 110 -20.92 -18.24 10.33
C PRO A 110 -21.34 -19.54 11.01
N SER A 111 -20.90 -19.73 12.25
CA SER A 111 -21.30 -20.87 13.08
C SER A 111 -21.62 -20.40 14.50
N PRO A 112 -22.89 -20.47 14.95
CA PRO A 112 -24.06 -21.06 14.29
C PRO A 112 -24.61 -20.22 13.11
N ALA A 113 -25.37 -20.88 12.22
CA ALA A 113 -25.96 -20.24 11.04
C ALA A 113 -26.95 -19.12 11.44
N GLY A 114 -26.80 -17.94 10.84
CA GLY A 114 -27.64 -16.76 11.11
C GLY A 114 -27.03 -15.75 12.07
N ASP A 115 -25.85 -16.03 12.64
CA ASP A 115 -25.08 -15.08 13.45
C ASP A 115 -23.92 -14.45 12.66
N VAL A 116 -23.32 -13.40 13.18
CA VAL A 116 -22.09 -12.80 12.66
C VAL A 116 -20.92 -13.26 13.52
N SER A 117 -20.14 -14.22 13.05
CA SER A 117 -18.92 -14.66 13.74
C SER A 117 -17.68 -13.94 13.22
N MET A 118 -16.76 -13.64 14.13
CA MET A 118 -15.45 -13.06 13.82
C MET A 118 -14.37 -14.13 13.98
N GLU A 119 -13.42 -14.17 13.05
CA GLU A 119 -12.24 -15.03 13.10
C GLU A 119 -10.97 -14.20 13.30
N GLU A 120 -10.12 -14.68 14.20
CA GLU A 120 -8.82 -14.09 14.45
C GLU A 120 -7.74 -14.88 13.70
N HIS A 121 -7.00 -14.20 12.82
CA HIS A 121 -5.92 -14.78 12.03
C HIS A 121 -4.59 -14.16 12.43
N SER A 122 -3.61 -15.01 12.75
CA SER A 122 -2.23 -14.58 13.01
C SER A 122 -1.52 -14.29 11.67
N ILE A 123 -1.14 -13.03 11.44
CA ILE A 123 -0.39 -12.66 10.23
C ILE A 123 1.10 -13.02 10.32
N LEU A 124 1.55 -13.41 11.52
CA LEU A 124 2.92 -13.89 11.72
C LEU A 124 3.19 -15.20 10.97
N ASP A 125 2.13 -15.94 10.63
CA ASP A 125 2.18 -17.18 9.86
C ASP A 125 2.31 -16.96 8.34
N ALA A 126 2.26 -15.71 7.89
CA ALA A 126 2.48 -15.36 6.49
C ALA A 126 3.87 -15.80 6.00
N SER A 127 3.89 -16.39 4.81
CA SER A 127 5.09 -16.86 4.12
C SER A 127 5.55 -15.92 3.02
N GLU A 128 4.67 -15.02 2.57
CA GLU A 128 4.91 -14.01 1.56
C GLU A 128 4.27 -12.70 2.01
N ILE A 129 4.95 -11.58 1.73
CA ILE A 129 4.41 -10.25 1.89
C ILE A 129 4.37 -9.54 0.54
N GLU A 130 3.22 -8.97 0.23
CA GLU A 130 2.99 -8.09 -0.90
C GLU A 130 2.68 -6.69 -0.37
N VAL A 131 3.16 -5.67 -1.06
CA VAL A 131 3.00 -4.27 -0.66
C VAL A 131 2.59 -3.45 -1.86
N ASP A 132 1.48 -2.76 -1.75
CA ASP A 132 0.96 -1.84 -2.75
C ASP A 132 1.13 -0.40 -2.26
N ILE A 133 1.83 0.44 -3.02
CA ILE A 133 2.10 1.83 -2.63
C ILE A 133 1.58 2.78 -3.70
N ALA A 134 0.52 3.50 -3.40
CA ALA A 134 -0.01 4.53 -4.26
C ALA A 134 0.93 5.74 -4.32
N TRP A 135 1.12 6.29 -5.52
CA TRP A 135 1.93 7.48 -5.73
C TRP A 135 1.36 8.42 -6.80
N ALA A 136 1.83 9.67 -6.78
CA ALA A 136 1.59 10.68 -7.80
C ALA A 136 2.76 11.67 -7.89
N ASP A 137 2.90 12.33 -9.03
CA ASP A 137 3.86 13.41 -9.27
C ASP A 137 3.38 14.81 -8.81
N THR A 138 2.21 14.85 -8.17
CA THR A 138 1.61 16.06 -7.60
C THR A 138 1.41 15.89 -6.09
N PRO A 139 1.66 16.94 -5.28
CA PRO A 139 1.37 16.87 -3.86
C PRO A 139 -0.14 16.70 -3.62
N PHE A 140 -0.50 15.97 -2.57
CA PHE A 140 -1.89 15.82 -2.16
C PHE A 140 -2.43 17.10 -1.51
N TYR A 141 -3.59 17.56 -1.98
CA TYR A 141 -4.36 18.60 -1.33
C TYR A 141 -5.80 18.12 -1.17
N GLN A 142 -6.33 18.24 0.05
CA GLN A 142 -7.75 18.02 0.27
C GLN A 142 -8.50 19.24 -0.30
N ASP A 143 -9.20 19.06 -1.42
CA ASP A 143 -10.09 20.11 -1.92
C ASP A 143 -11.36 20.12 -1.05
N SER A 144 -11.52 21.17 -0.25
CA SER A 144 -12.70 21.35 0.63
C SER A 144 -14.00 21.57 -0.13
N ARG A 145 -13.93 21.81 -1.45
CA ARG A 145 -15.09 21.95 -2.34
C ARG A 145 -15.50 20.61 -2.95
N ASP A 146 -14.66 19.59 -2.82
CA ASP A 146 -14.98 18.26 -3.31
C ASP A 146 -16.06 17.65 -2.40
N VAL A 147 -17.25 17.48 -2.97
CA VAL A 147 -18.44 16.92 -2.30
C VAL A 147 -18.46 15.39 -2.35
N ASP A 148 -17.43 14.79 -2.95
CA ASP A 148 -17.31 13.36 -3.12
C ASP A 148 -16.91 12.61 -1.84
N ASP A 149 -17.05 11.29 -1.90
CA ASP A 149 -16.98 10.38 -0.77
C ASP A 149 -15.72 10.61 0.12
N PRO A 150 -15.86 11.27 1.29
CA PRO A 150 -14.72 11.67 2.12
C PRO A 150 -13.95 10.48 2.68
N ARG A 151 -14.49 9.26 2.51
CA ARG A 151 -13.94 7.99 2.97
C ARG A 151 -12.66 7.57 2.23
N PHE A 152 -12.46 7.99 0.98
CA PHE A 152 -11.30 7.61 0.15
C PHE A 152 -10.57 8.82 -0.43
N PRO A 153 -10.02 9.70 0.42
CA PRO A 153 -9.57 11.02 0.01
C PRO A 153 -8.46 10.99 -1.05
N ALA A 154 -7.63 9.94 -1.10
CA ALA A 154 -6.48 9.88 -1.99
C ALA A 154 -6.68 9.02 -3.25
N VAL A 155 -7.84 8.38 -3.44
CA VAL A 155 -8.03 7.45 -4.58
C VAL A 155 -7.92 8.14 -5.93
N ARG A 156 -8.40 9.39 -6.04
CA ARG A 156 -8.29 10.20 -7.27
C ARG A 156 -6.96 10.90 -7.44
N TRP A 157 -6.22 11.05 -6.34
CA TRP A 157 -4.88 11.63 -6.36
C TRP A 157 -3.87 10.63 -6.92
N GLN A 158 -4.06 9.33 -6.66
CA GLN A 158 -3.20 8.27 -7.15
C GLN A 158 -3.13 8.27 -8.67
N GLN A 159 -1.92 8.29 -9.22
CA GLN A 159 -1.66 8.12 -10.66
C GLN A 159 -1.33 6.67 -11.00
N ASP A 160 -0.57 6.00 -10.14
CA ASP A 160 -0.18 4.59 -10.30
C ASP A 160 0.18 3.97 -8.94
N ALA A 161 0.48 2.68 -8.91
CA ALA A 161 0.89 1.95 -7.72
C ALA A 161 2.20 1.17 -7.93
N LEU A 162 3.11 1.28 -6.96
CA LEU A 162 4.29 0.43 -6.88
C LEU A 162 3.93 -0.87 -6.15
N HIS A 163 4.08 -2.00 -6.83
CA HIS A 163 3.86 -3.33 -6.28
C HIS A 163 5.20 -3.98 -5.91
N LEU A 164 5.34 -4.38 -4.64
CA LEU A 164 6.51 -5.07 -4.12
C LEU A 164 6.09 -6.43 -3.57
N SER A 165 6.89 -7.47 -3.81
CA SER A 165 6.71 -8.76 -3.17
C SER A 165 8.02 -9.25 -2.54
N ARG A 166 7.91 -9.98 -1.43
CA ARG A 166 9.06 -10.62 -0.80
C ARG A 166 8.65 -11.90 -0.07
N PRO A 167 9.35 -13.03 -0.27
CA PRO A 167 9.17 -14.19 0.58
C PRO A 167 9.64 -13.85 2.01
N MET A 168 8.79 -14.15 2.98
CA MET A 168 9.10 -13.98 4.38
C MET A 168 9.65 -15.30 4.93
N ARG A 169 10.92 -15.33 5.36
CA ARG A 169 11.55 -16.54 5.90
C ARG A 169 10.66 -17.18 6.96
N SER A 170 10.37 -18.49 6.85
CA SER A 170 9.58 -19.19 7.84
C SER A 170 10.27 -19.13 9.21
N ARG A 171 9.48 -18.99 10.27
CA ARG A 171 10.00 -19.12 11.63
C ARG A 171 10.41 -20.59 11.79
N LYS A 172 11.71 -20.87 11.94
CA LYS A 172 12.14 -22.20 12.40
C LYS A 172 11.44 -22.44 13.73
N ARG A 173 10.58 -23.47 13.76
CA ARG A 173 9.93 -23.92 14.99
C ARG A 173 10.95 -24.47 15.96
#